data_AF-A0A8H5DFQ0-F1
#
_entry.id   AF-A0A8H5DFQ0-F1
#
_cell.length_a   1.000
_cell.length_b   1.000
_cell.length_c   1.000
_cell.angle_alpha   90.00
_cell.angle_beta   90.00
_cell.angle_gamma   90.00
#
_symmetry.space_group_name_H-M   'P 1'
#
loop_
_entity.id
_entity.type
_entity.pdbx_description
1 polymer ?
#
loop_
_entity_poly.entity_id
_entity_poly.type
_entity_poly.pdbx_seq_one_letter_code
_entity_poly.pdbx_strand_id
1 'polypeptide(L)'
;MPPYAAELEAWWLGSGYEALVHLINDEAGDLNHRQCGFAQQMQRRLLTFDNDRTIQSLIQQAWPAIRAARGVDYDTNTRKSVKHVYGNIFRKPKDGGIDYDRVMDGLGYLDAMEIRRLRLLEATQIAVEAVSPGEDRLQMLQELDRTAS
;
A
#
# COMPACT_ATOMS: atom_id res chain seq x y z
N MET A 1 -4.05 -2.03 11.30
CA MET A 1 -3.39 -2.35 10.03
C MET A 1 -3.58 -1.16 9.11
N PRO A 2 -2.59 -0.73 8.32
CA PRO A 2 -2.80 0.37 7.37
C PRO A 2 -3.88 0.01 6.33
N PRO A 3 -4.49 1.01 5.69
CA PRO A 3 -5.40 0.80 4.57
C PRO A 3 -4.64 0.25 3.35
N TYR A 4 -5.32 -0.56 2.53
CA TYR A 4 -4.79 -1.04 1.25
C TYR A 4 -4.98 -0.01 0.13
N ALA A 5 -4.23 -0.16 -0.97
CA ALA A 5 -4.31 0.73 -2.13
C ALA A 5 -5.75 1.02 -2.59
N ALA A 6 -6.58 -0.02 -2.70
CA ALA A 6 -7.97 0.12 -3.14
C ALA A 6 -8.85 0.87 -2.13
N GLU A 7 -8.58 0.74 -0.83
CA GLU A 7 -9.31 1.46 0.22
C GLU A 7 -8.94 2.94 0.21
N LEU A 8 -7.66 3.25 -0.01
CA LEU A 8 -7.17 4.61 -0.17
C LEU A 8 -7.76 5.26 -1.42
N GLU A 9 -7.81 4.55 -2.55
CA GLU A 9 -8.45 5.05 -3.77
C GLU A 9 -9.93 5.38 -3.53
N ALA A 10 -10.69 4.46 -2.94
CA ALA A 10 -12.10 4.69 -2.64
C ALA A 10 -12.30 5.90 -1.71
N TRP A 11 -11.38 6.12 -0.77
CA TRP A 11 -11.41 7.29 0.08
C TRP A 11 -11.12 8.58 -0.70
N TRP A 12 -10.07 8.60 -1.52
CA TRP A 12 -9.68 9.77 -2.33
C TRP A 12 -10.72 10.16 -3.38
N LEU A 13 -11.41 9.17 -3.96
CA LEU A 13 -12.52 9.39 -4.90
C LEU A 13 -13.84 9.76 -4.20
N GLY A 14 -13.90 9.65 -2.87
CA GLY A 14 -15.06 9.98 -2.05
C GLY A 14 -14.75 11.11 -1.08
N SER A 15 -14.74 10.79 0.22
CA SER A 15 -14.59 11.76 1.31
C SER A 15 -13.29 12.57 1.28
N GLY A 16 -12.23 12.05 0.67
CA GLY A 16 -10.94 12.72 0.53
C GLY A 16 -10.85 13.67 -0.66
N TYR A 17 -11.85 13.70 -1.55
CA TYR A 17 -11.80 14.45 -2.80
C TYR A 17 -11.58 15.96 -2.58
N GLU A 18 -12.30 16.55 -1.61
CA GLU A 18 -12.16 17.98 -1.25
C GLU A 18 -10.73 18.34 -0.83
N ALA A 19 -10.03 17.45 -0.12
CA ALA A 19 -8.65 17.67 0.26
C ALA A 19 -7.72 17.74 -0.97
N LEU A 20 -7.97 16.93 -2.00
CA LEU A 20 -7.23 17.00 -3.28
C LEU A 20 -7.56 18.27 -4.04
N VAL A 21 -8.83 18.69 -4.05
CA VAL A 21 -9.26 19.96 -4.65
C VAL A 21 -8.54 21.13 -3.99
N HIS A 22 -8.49 21.18 -2.66
CA HIS A 22 -7.73 22.20 -1.93
C HIS A 22 -6.22 22.15 -2.19
N LEU A 23 -5.65 20.96 -2.37
CA LEU A 23 -4.23 20.82 -2.73
C LEU A 23 -3.92 21.44 -4.09
N ILE A 24 -4.82 21.29 -5.08
CA ILE A 24 -4.62 21.76 -6.46
C ILE A 24 -5.04 23.22 -6.64
N ASN A 25 -6.08 23.67 -5.94
CA ASN A 25 -6.63 25.01 -6.14
C ASN A 25 -5.57 26.09 -5.82
N ASP A 26 -5.40 27.02 -6.76
CA ASP A 26 -4.37 28.06 -6.76
C ASP A 26 -4.71 29.28 -5.89
N GLU A 27 -5.85 29.30 -5.20
CA GLU A 27 -6.34 30.49 -4.48
C GLU A 27 -5.39 30.99 -3.37
N ALA A 28 -4.40 30.17 -2.95
CA ALA A 28 -3.39 30.54 -1.97
C ALA A 28 -1.99 30.81 -2.56
N GLY A 29 -1.79 30.68 -3.88
CA GLY A 29 -0.48 30.75 -4.52
C GLY A 29 -0.26 32.05 -5.29
N ASP A 30 0.58 32.96 -4.76
CA ASP A 30 0.96 34.20 -5.46
C ASP A 30 1.75 33.96 -6.78
N LEU A 31 2.23 32.73 -7.02
CA LEU A 31 3.09 32.38 -8.15
C LEU A 31 2.39 31.42 -9.13
N ASN A 32 2.44 31.77 -10.41
CA ASN A 32 2.02 30.93 -11.52
C ASN A 32 3.15 29.98 -11.99
N HIS A 33 2.78 28.97 -12.78
CA HIS A 33 3.71 27.96 -13.32
C HIS A 33 4.89 28.49 -14.15
N ARG A 34 4.84 29.75 -14.60
CA ARG A 34 5.91 30.39 -15.39
C ARG A 34 6.85 31.24 -14.54
N GLN A 35 6.52 31.47 -13.27
CA GLN A 35 7.31 32.31 -12.37
C GLN A 35 8.38 31.49 -11.65
N CYS A 36 9.56 32.08 -11.51
CA CYS A 36 10.63 31.53 -10.70
C CYS A 36 10.14 31.31 -9.26
N GLY A 37 10.36 30.11 -8.72
CA GLY A 37 9.92 29.73 -7.37
C GLY A 37 8.62 28.92 -7.31
N PHE A 38 7.86 28.81 -8.41
CA PHE A 38 6.64 27.98 -8.46
C PHE A 38 6.91 26.53 -8.04
N ALA A 39 7.96 25.91 -8.59
CA ALA A 39 8.30 24.52 -8.27
C ALA A 39 8.59 24.33 -6.77
N GLN A 40 9.26 25.29 -6.14
CA GLN A 40 9.59 25.28 -4.71
C GLN A 40 8.33 25.49 -3.86
N GLN A 41 7.41 26.35 -4.29
CA GLN A 41 6.12 26.55 -3.64
C GLN A 41 5.27 25.27 -3.71
N MET A 42 5.17 24.65 -4.89
CA MET A 42 4.44 23.39 -5.06
C MET A 42 5.04 22.26 -4.23
N GLN A 43 6.38 22.15 -4.19
CA GLN A 43 7.05 21.17 -3.33
C GLN A 43 6.70 21.37 -1.85
N ARG A 44 6.69 22.62 -1.36
CA ARG A 44 6.28 22.93 0.03
C ARG A 44 4.82 22.58 0.28
N ARG A 45 3.92 22.89 -0.66
CA ARG A 45 2.49 22.53 -0.54
C ARG A 45 2.31 21.02 -0.44
N LEU A 46 2.94 20.25 -1.31
CA LEU A 46 2.90 18.79 -1.29
C LEU A 46 3.46 18.25 0.03
N LEU A 47 4.61 18.76 0.49
CA LEU A 47 5.19 18.38 1.78
C LEU A 47 4.23 18.68 2.95
N THR A 48 3.59 19.85 2.98
CA THR A 48 2.62 20.17 4.03
C THR A 48 1.43 19.23 3.99
N PHE A 49 0.92 18.93 2.80
CA PHE A 49 -0.20 18.02 2.60
C PHE A 49 0.12 16.59 3.04
N ASP A 50 1.28 16.05 2.64
CA ASP A 50 1.73 14.71 3.03
C ASP A 50 1.89 14.56 4.55
N ASN A 51 2.23 15.65 5.23
CA ASN A 51 2.43 15.72 6.68
C ASN A 51 1.19 16.20 7.45
N ASP A 52 0.04 16.39 6.80
CA ASP A 52 -1.18 16.84 7.47
C ASP A 52 -1.78 15.71 8.33
N ARG A 53 -1.61 15.86 9.65
CA ARG A 53 -2.13 14.91 10.64
C ARG A 53 -3.66 14.82 10.65
N THR A 54 -4.35 15.87 10.22
CA THR A 54 -5.81 15.89 10.13
C THR A 54 -6.27 14.94 9.04
N ILE A 55 -5.66 15.03 7.85
CA ILE A 55 -5.91 14.12 6.73
C ILE A 55 -5.59 12.68 7.13
N GLN A 56 -4.44 12.45 7.76
CA GLN A 56 -4.05 11.12 8.24
C GLN A 56 -5.09 10.54 9.23
N SER A 57 -5.59 11.35 10.17
CA SER A 57 -6.62 10.93 11.12
C SER A 57 -7.94 10.59 10.43
N LEU A 58 -8.38 11.40 9.46
CA LEU A 58 -9.60 11.15 8.68
C LEU A 58 -9.52 9.84 7.90
N ILE A 59 -8.37 9.56 7.26
CA ILE A 59 -8.13 8.29 6.58
C ILE A 59 -8.24 7.13 7.57
N GLN A 60 -7.56 7.22 8.72
CA GLN A 60 -7.54 6.17 9.75
C GLN A 60 -8.95 5.87 10.30
N GLN A 61 -9.81 6.87 10.41
CA GLN A 61 -11.19 6.69 10.87
C GLN A 61 -12.10 6.09 9.78
N ALA A 62 -11.88 6.43 8.51
CA ALA A 62 -12.76 6.06 7.42
C ALA A 62 -12.51 4.65 6.85
N TRP A 63 -11.25 4.21 6.80
CA TRP A 63 -10.92 2.97 6.08
C TRP A 63 -11.61 1.69 6.60
N PRO A 64 -11.91 1.51 7.92
CA PRO A 64 -12.61 0.29 8.35
C PRO A 64 -14.00 0.16 7.74
N ALA A 65 -14.73 1.27 7.62
CA ALA A 65 -16.05 1.30 7.00
C ALA A 65 -15.96 1.07 5.48
N ILE A 66 -14.95 1.65 4.82
CA ILE A 66 -14.67 1.43 3.39
C ILE A 66 -14.37 -0.05 3.13
N ARG A 67 -13.50 -0.66 3.95
CA ARG A 67 -13.17 -2.09 3.85
C ARG A 67 -14.42 -2.96 3.97
N ALA A 68 -15.24 -2.71 5.00
CA ALA A 68 -16.47 -3.45 5.22
C ALA A 68 -17.44 -3.32 4.03
N ALA A 69 -17.59 -2.11 3.47
CA ALA A 69 -18.43 -1.86 2.31
C ALA A 69 -17.93 -2.54 1.03
N ARG A 70 -16.60 -2.62 0.83
CA ARG A 70 -16.00 -3.32 -0.32
C ARG A 70 -16.19 -4.83 -0.25
N GLY A 71 -16.25 -5.40 0.95
CA GLY A 71 -16.40 -6.85 1.15
C GLY A 71 -15.21 -7.68 0.63
N VAL A 72 -14.07 -7.05 0.38
CA VAL A 72 -12.85 -7.72 -0.08
C VAL A 72 -12.01 -8.10 1.14
N ASP A 73 -11.78 -9.39 1.29
CA ASP A 73 -10.87 -9.92 2.30
C ASP A 73 -9.52 -10.23 1.66
N TYR A 74 -8.56 -9.32 1.85
CA TYR A 74 -7.20 -9.46 1.34
C TYR A 74 -6.35 -10.45 2.16
N ASP A 75 -6.75 -10.78 3.40
CA ASP A 75 -6.03 -11.70 4.28
C ASP A 75 -6.39 -13.17 4.01
N THR A 76 -7.50 -13.43 3.29
CA THR A 76 -7.95 -14.78 2.95
C THR A 76 -7.12 -15.42 1.83
N ASN A 77 -6.53 -16.59 2.13
CA ASN A 77 -5.82 -17.51 1.22
C ASN A 77 -4.89 -16.85 0.19
N THR A 78 -3.85 -16.18 0.71
CA THR A 78 -2.82 -15.43 -0.03
C THR A 78 -2.26 -16.16 -1.27
N ARG A 79 -2.04 -17.48 -1.19
CA ARG A 79 -1.45 -18.25 -2.30
C ARG A 79 -2.42 -18.37 -3.49
N LYS A 80 -3.73 -18.52 -3.24
CA LYS A 80 -4.73 -18.56 -4.32
C LYS A 80 -4.94 -17.18 -4.93
N SER A 81 -4.97 -16.13 -4.10
CA SER A 81 -5.11 -14.75 -4.56
C SER A 81 -3.92 -14.31 -5.43
N VAL A 82 -2.69 -14.69 -5.11
CA VAL A 82 -1.50 -14.39 -5.94
C VAL A 82 -1.63 -14.96 -7.35
N LYS A 83 -1.95 -16.25 -7.49
CA LYS A 83 -2.12 -16.88 -8.81
C LYS A 83 -3.24 -16.20 -9.60
N HIS A 84 -4.32 -15.83 -8.93
CA HIS A 84 -5.43 -15.09 -9.53
C HIS A 84 -4.99 -13.70 -10.01
N VAL A 85 -4.27 -12.95 -9.17
CA VAL A 85 -3.79 -11.60 -9.45
C VAL A 85 -2.84 -11.57 -10.66
N TYR A 86 -1.86 -12.47 -10.73
CA TYR A 86 -0.96 -12.56 -11.88
C TYR A 86 -1.62 -13.13 -13.14
N GLY A 87 -2.62 -14.00 -12.98
CA GLY A 87 -3.33 -14.61 -14.11
C GLY A 87 -4.38 -13.69 -14.73
N ASN A 88 -5.00 -12.82 -13.93
CA ASN A 88 -6.20 -12.07 -14.33
C ASN A 88 -6.04 -10.56 -14.24
N ILE A 89 -5.13 -10.01 -13.43
CA ILE A 89 -4.99 -8.56 -13.24
C ILE A 89 -3.68 -8.05 -13.84
N PHE A 90 -2.54 -8.59 -13.43
CA PHE A 90 -1.21 -8.20 -13.95
C PHE A 90 -0.70 -9.25 -14.94
N ARG A 91 -1.31 -9.30 -16.13
CA ARG A 91 -0.97 -10.29 -17.16
C ARG A 91 0.24 -9.81 -17.95
N LYS A 92 0.85 -10.72 -18.71
CA LYS A 92 1.93 -10.33 -19.64
C LYS A 92 1.36 -9.40 -20.72
N PRO A 93 2.18 -8.50 -21.31
CA PRO A 93 1.70 -7.58 -22.36
C PRO A 93 1.02 -8.29 -23.54
N LYS A 94 1.55 -9.46 -23.92
CA LYS A 94 0.98 -10.32 -24.98
C LYS A 94 -0.36 -10.98 -24.63
N ASP A 95 -0.71 -11.03 -23.34
CA ASP A 95 -1.91 -11.67 -22.79
C ASP A 95 -2.94 -10.63 -22.30
N GLY A 96 -2.87 -9.40 -22.83
CA GLY A 96 -3.79 -8.30 -22.51
C GLY A 96 -3.26 -7.31 -21.45
N GLY A 97 -2.07 -7.53 -20.90
CA GLY A 97 -1.44 -6.58 -19.98
C GLY A 97 -2.20 -6.40 -18.65
N ILE A 98 -2.37 -5.15 -18.22
CA ILE A 98 -2.98 -4.80 -16.93
C ILE A 98 -4.49 -4.61 -17.10
N ASP A 99 -5.26 -5.29 -16.25
CA ASP A 99 -6.69 -5.00 -16.06
C ASP A 99 -6.85 -3.77 -15.16
N TYR A 100 -7.03 -2.60 -15.78
CA TYR A 100 -7.09 -1.32 -15.08
C TYR A 100 -8.28 -1.21 -14.13
N ASP A 101 -9.41 -1.86 -14.43
CA ASP A 101 -10.61 -1.82 -13.59
C ASP A 101 -10.38 -2.54 -12.25
N ARG A 102 -9.40 -3.44 -12.19
CA ARG A 102 -9.10 -4.27 -11.02
C ARG A 102 -7.72 -4.03 -10.44
N VAL A 103 -6.98 -3.06 -10.97
CA VAL A 103 -5.56 -2.87 -10.63
C VAL A 103 -5.37 -2.60 -9.14
N MET A 104 -6.23 -1.78 -8.54
CA MET A 104 -6.11 -1.41 -7.13
C MET A 104 -6.48 -2.56 -6.18
N ASP A 105 -7.41 -3.42 -6.56
CA ASP A 105 -7.64 -4.69 -5.86
C ASP A 105 -6.45 -5.63 -5.97
N GLY A 106 -5.86 -5.72 -7.16
CA GLY A 106 -4.63 -6.47 -7.39
C GLY A 106 -3.50 -6.00 -6.47
N LEU A 107 -3.31 -4.68 -6.36
CA LEU A 107 -2.34 -4.09 -5.43
C LEU A 107 -2.68 -4.40 -3.97
N GLY A 108 -3.94 -4.32 -3.56
CA GLY A 108 -4.35 -4.68 -2.19
C GLY A 108 -3.99 -6.12 -1.82
N TYR A 109 -4.15 -7.07 -2.74
CA TYR A 109 -3.70 -8.46 -2.52
C TYR A 109 -2.18 -8.59 -2.42
N LEU A 110 -1.43 -7.84 -3.22
CA LEU A 110 0.04 -7.84 -3.18
C LEU A 110 0.56 -7.20 -1.88
N ASP A 111 -0.06 -6.10 -1.44
CA ASP A 111 0.25 -5.45 -0.15
C ASP A 111 0.01 -6.40 1.03
N ALA A 112 -1.13 -7.09 1.05
CA ALA A 112 -1.44 -8.06 2.10
C ALA A 112 -0.42 -9.21 2.15
N MET A 113 0.00 -9.69 0.97
CA MET A 113 1.06 -10.70 0.86
C MET A 113 2.38 -10.20 1.43
N GLU A 114 2.81 -8.98 1.07
CA GLU A 114 4.09 -8.42 1.53
C GLU A 114 4.07 -8.16 3.03
N ILE A 115 2.98 -7.60 3.57
CA ILE A 115 2.81 -7.42 5.03
C ILE A 115 2.93 -8.77 5.74
N ARG A 116 2.34 -9.84 5.19
CA ARG A 116 2.44 -11.17 5.78
C ARG A 116 3.87 -11.73 5.70
N ARG A 117 4.57 -11.55 4.58
CA ARG A 117 5.97 -11.95 4.41
C ARG A 117 6.86 -11.26 5.44
N LEU A 118 6.69 -9.95 5.62
CA LEU A 118 7.43 -9.16 6.61
C LEU A 118 7.17 -9.64 8.04
N ARG A 119 5.90 -9.88 8.41
CA ARG A 119 5.54 -10.44 9.73
C ARG A 119 6.16 -11.82 9.97
N LEU A 120 6.21 -12.67 8.94
CA LEU A 120 6.83 -13.99 9.05
C LEU A 120 8.34 -13.88 9.27
N LEU A 121 9.01 -12.97 8.56
CA LEU A 121 10.43 -12.69 8.75
C LEU A 121 10.72 -12.16 10.16
N GLU A 122 9.92 -11.21 10.65
CA GLU A 122 10.05 -10.67 12.00
C GLU A 122 9.85 -11.76 13.06
N ALA A 123 8.78 -12.57 12.96
CA ALA A 123 8.53 -13.67 13.89
C ALA A 123 9.64 -14.73 13.86
N THR A 124 10.17 -15.01 12.67
CA THR A 124 11.32 -15.90 12.48
C THR A 124 12.55 -15.35 13.18
N GLN A 125 12.85 -14.07 12.97
CA GLN A 125 14.02 -13.43 13.58
C GLN A 125 13.93 -13.51 15.11
N ILE A 126 12.76 -13.20 15.68
CA ILE A 126 12.51 -13.32 17.13
C ILE A 126 12.73 -14.77 17.59
N ALA A 127 12.21 -15.77 16.87
CA ALA A 127 12.40 -17.17 17.22
C ALA A 127 13.88 -17.60 17.15
N VAL A 128 14.60 -17.15 16.13
CA VAL A 128 16.03 -17.38 15.89
C VAL A 128 16.91 -16.74 16.97
N GLU A 129 16.52 -15.57 17.48
CA GLU A 129 17.20 -14.90 18.59
C GLU A 129 16.89 -15.56 19.95
N ALA A 130 15.72 -16.17 20.10
CA ALA A 130 15.34 -16.90 21.31
C ALA A 130 16.01 -18.28 21.44
N VAL A 131 16.51 -18.84 20.32
CA VAL A 131 17.27 -20.11 20.29
C VAL A 131 18.75 -19.84 20.62
N SER A 132 19.29 -20.57 21.59
CA SER A 132 20.71 -20.51 21.98
C SER A 132 21.61 -20.74 20.76
N PRO A 133 22.74 -20.02 20.58
CA PRO A 133 23.53 -20.08 19.36
C PRO A 133 24.18 -21.46 19.18
N GLY A 134 23.54 -22.30 18.38
CA GLY A 134 24.03 -23.62 17.96
C GLY A 134 23.72 -23.89 16.48
N GLU A 135 24.28 -24.97 15.94
CA GLU A 135 24.19 -25.37 14.52
C GLU A 135 22.75 -25.42 13.97
N ASP A 136 21.76 -25.66 14.84
CA ASP A 136 20.32 -25.66 14.52
C ASP A 136 19.80 -24.31 13.99
N ARG A 137 20.41 -23.19 14.41
CA ARG A 137 20.02 -21.85 13.97
C ARG A 137 20.35 -21.62 12.50
N LEU A 138 21.46 -22.18 12.00
CA LEU A 138 21.89 -22.05 10.61
C LEU A 138 21.05 -22.91 9.67
N GLN A 139 20.68 -24.13 10.08
CA GLN A 139 19.79 -24.99 9.30
C GLN A 139 18.38 -24.43 9.20
N MET A 140 17.84 -23.86 10.29
CA MET A 140 16.50 -23.28 10.29
C MET A 140 16.40 -22.04 9.37
N LEU A 141 17.43 -21.20 9.34
CA LEU A 141 17.49 -20.04 8.42
C LEU A 141 17.56 -20.48 6.94
N GLN A 142 18.29 -21.55 6.62
CA GLN A 142 18.37 -22.08 5.26
C GLN A 142 17.06 -22.69 4.76
N GLU A 143 16.33 -23.42 5.61
CA GLU A 143 15.03 -24.00 5.25
C GLU A 143 13.93 -22.93 5.07
N LEU A 144 14.04 -21.81 5.79
CA LEU A 144 13.12 -20.68 5.65
C LEU A 144 13.36 -19.89 4.36
N ASP A 145 14.61 -19.68 3.97
CA ASP A 145 14.95 -19.05 2.69
C ASP A 145 14.50 -19.92 1.50
N ARG A 146 14.61 -21.24 1.64
CA ARG A 146 14.14 -22.22 0.66
C ARG A 146 12.61 -22.26 0.52
N THR A 147 11.85 -21.98 1.58
CA THR A 147 10.38 -22.01 1.56
C THR A 147 9.75 -20.64 1.23
N ALA A 148 10.54 -19.57 1.27
CA ALA A 148 10.15 -18.23 0.86
C ALA A 148 10.33 -17.95 -0.64
N SER A 149 11.06 -18.81 -1.37
CA SER A 149 11.19 -18.78 -2.85
C SER A 149 10.13 -19.61 -3.56
#